data_AF-A0A645IMH4-F1
#
_entry.id   AF-A0A645IMH4-F1
#
_cell.length_a   1.000
_cell.length_b   1.000
_cell.length_c   1.000
_cell.angle_alpha   90.00
_cell.angle_beta   90.00
_cell.angle_gamma   90.00
#
_symmetry.space_group_name_H-M   'P 1'
#
loop_
_entity.id
_entity.type
_entity.pdbx_description
1 polymer ?
#
loop_
_entity_poly.entity_id
_entity_poly.type
_entity_poly.pdbx_seq_one_letter_code
_entity_poly.pdbx_strand_id
1 'polypeptide(L)'
;MYDRLTNTNLNVFSAPTKEYVGKFNFVPSNDAESKLLNLLNYNKIPDSLIILNATLYSPPGSYTPPEPFKKYRREGILSAVAGSSNSGNAVPIEIRLKYDMRARVQPDENLYYYDSMELSNIEIVRIEQTQF
;
A
#
# COMPACT_ATOMS: atom_id res chain seq x y z
N MET A 1 -7.67 -14.08 -15.45
CA MET A 1 -7.67 -13.63 -14.04
C MET A 1 -6.25 -13.30 -13.69
N TYR A 2 -6.02 -12.30 -12.85
CA TYR A 2 -4.68 -12.00 -12.37
C TYR A 2 -4.25 -13.04 -11.35
N ASP A 3 -3.00 -13.48 -11.42
CA ASP A 3 -2.43 -14.48 -10.51
C ASP A 3 -1.13 -14.02 -9.83
N ARG A 4 -0.63 -12.84 -10.19
CA ARG A 4 0.56 -12.24 -9.59
C ARG A 4 0.54 -10.72 -9.64
N LEU A 5 1.21 -10.10 -8.68
CA LEU A 5 1.47 -8.66 -8.59
C LEU A 5 2.97 -8.40 -8.54
N THR A 6 3.41 -7.39 -9.29
CA THR A 6 4.80 -6.93 -9.29
C THR A 6 4.86 -5.41 -9.23
N ASN A 7 6.04 -4.85 -8.98
CA ASN A 7 6.28 -3.40 -8.94
C ASN A 7 5.31 -2.65 -8.02
N THR A 8 5.05 -3.21 -6.83
CA THR A 8 4.08 -2.67 -5.89
C THR A 8 4.65 -1.47 -5.16
N ASN A 9 3.89 -0.39 -5.15
CA ASN A 9 4.19 0.79 -4.36
C ASN A 9 2.91 1.46 -3.83
N LEU A 10 3.06 2.23 -2.77
CA LEU A 10 1.98 2.94 -2.09
C LEU A 10 2.40 4.38 -1.83
N ASN A 11 1.77 5.33 -2.52
CA ASN A 11 1.85 6.75 -2.17
C ASN A 11 0.86 7.03 -1.06
N VAL A 12 1.32 7.68 0.02
CA VAL A 12 0.54 7.88 1.24
C VAL A 12 0.30 9.36 1.47
N PHE A 13 -0.94 9.70 1.80
CA PHE A 13 -1.38 11.03 2.16
C PHE A 13 -2.06 11.00 3.52
N SER A 14 -1.92 12.09 4.27
CA SER A 14 -2.69 12.36 5.48
C SER A 14 -4.16 12.57 5.10
N ALA A 15 -5.09 11.75 5.60
CA ALA A 15 -6.50 11.97 5.29
C ALA A 15 -7.05 13.30 5.85
N PRO A 16 -6.67 13.74 7.07
CA PRO A 16 -7.13 15.02 7.62
C PRO A 16 -6.55 16.25 6.91
N THR A 17 -5.25 16.25 6.58
CA THR A 17 -4.57 17.45 6.05
C THR A 17 -4.38 17.43 4.53
N LYS A 18 -4.60 16.29 3.88
CA LYS A 18 -4.31 16.03 2.46
C LYS A 18 -2.83 16.14 2.08
N GLU A 19 -1.95 16.32 3.06
CA GLU A 19 -0.52 16.42 2.84
C GLU A 19 0.08 15.07 2.48
N TYR A 20 1.05 15.10 1.57
CA TYR A 20 1.83 13.94 1.19
C TYR A 20 2.75 13.51 2.32
N VAL A 21 2.75 12.21 2.62
CA VAL A 21 3.57 11.59 3.67
C VAL A 21 4.82 10.95 3.08
N GLY A 22 4.68 10.35 1.91
CA GLY A 22 5.76 9.68 1.21
C GLY A 22 5.30 8.47 0.43
N LYS A 23 6.27 7.77 -0.17
CA LYS A 23 6.04 6.60 -1.02
C LYS A 23 6.72 5.39 -0.42
N PHE A 24 6.01 4.28 -0.36
CA PHE A 24 6.56 2.99 0.04
C PHE A 24 6.69 2.09 -1.17
N ASN A 25 7.86 1.49 -1.35
CA ASN A 25 8.03 0.35 -2.24
C ASN A 25 8.09 -0.92 -1.38
N PHE A 26 7.39 -1.96 -1.81
CA PHE A 26 7.36 -3.21 -1.05
C PHE A 26 7.09 -4.40 -1.96
N VAL A 27 7.52 -5.58 -1.50
CA VAL A 27 7.09 -6.85 -2.07
C VAL A 27 5.96 -7.37 -1.19
N PRO A 28 4.75 -7.61 -1.73
CA PRO A 28 3.67 -8.13 -0.92
C PRO A 28 4.02 -9.54 -0.40
N SER A 29 3.60 -9.85 0.83
CA SER A 29 3.61 -11.23 1.31
C SER A 29 2.57 -12.06 0.56
N ASN A 30 2.68 -13.40 0.61
CA ASN A 30 1.69 -14.28 -0.03
C ASN A 30 0.25 -13.98 0.42
N ASP A 31 0.04 -13.65 1.70
CA ASP A 31 -1.28 -13.27 2.23
C ASP A 31 -1.75 -11.93 1.65
N ALA A 32 -0.90 -10.90 1.66
CA ALA A 32 -1.23 -9.58 1.13
C ALA A 32 -1.49 -9.63 -0.38
N GLU A 33 -0.67 -10.36 -1.13
CA GLU A 33 -0.85 -10.56 -2.58
C GLU A 33 -2.17 -11.30 -2.86
N SER A 34 -2.46 -12.39 -2.15
CA SER A 34 -3.72 -13.12 -2.31
C SER A 34 -4.95 -12.23 -2.06
N LYS A 35 -4.91 -11.40 -1.02
CA LYS A 35 -5.96 -10.42 -0.71
C LYS A 35 -6.14 -9.37 -1.81
N LEU A 36 -5.04 -8.82 -2.32
CA LEU A 36 -5.08 -7.85 -3.42
C LEU A 36 -5.57 -8.50 -4.72
N LEU A 37 -5.15 -9.71 -5.04
CA LEU A 37 -5.65 -10.46 -6.20
C LEU A 37 -7.15 -10.80 -6.05
N ASN A 38 -7.61 -11.11 -4.84
CA ASN A 38 -9.03 -11.32 -4.57
C ASN A 38 -9.85 -10.04 -4.76
N LEU A 39 -9.32 -8.89 -4.36
CA LEU A 39 -9.91 -7.60 -4.67
C LEU A 39 -10.02 -7.39 -6.19
N LEU A 40 -8.92 -7.57 -6.93
CA LEU A 40 -8.89 -7.30 -8.37
C LEU A 40 -9.76 -8.24 -9.19
N ASN A 41 -9.79 -9.53 -8.83
CA ASN A 41 -10.52 -10.54 -9.61
C ASN A 41 -11.99 -10.71 -9.19
N TYR A 42 -12.32 -10.41 -7.94
CA TYR A 42 -13.64 -10.75 -7.36
C TYR A 42 -14.27 -9.60 -6.58
N ASN A 43 -13.67 -8.40 -6.57
CA ASN A 43 -14.12 -7.24 -5.81
C ASN A 43 -14.27 -7.51 -4.29
N LYS A 44 -13.47 -8.45 -3.75
CA LYS A 44 -13.44 -8.76 -2.31
C LYS A 44 -12.50 -7.79 -1.60
N ILE A 45 -13.06 -6.78 -0.93
CA ILE A 45 -12.29 -5.81 -0.16
C ILE A 45 -11.65 -6.51 1.04
N PRO A 46 -10.32 -6.40 1.24
CA PRO A 46 -9.66 -6.98 2.40
C PRO A 46 -10.00 -6.22 3.68
N ASP A 47 -10.30 -6.94 4.76
CA ASP A 47 -10.48 -6.33 6.09
C ASP A 47 -9.20 -5.65 6.61
N SER A 48 -8.05 -6.25 6.27
CA SER A 48 -6.72 -5.71 6.56
C SER A 48 -5.64 -6.18 5.58
N LEU A 49 -4.62 -5.35 5.40
CA LEU A 49 -3.39 -5.67 4.67
C LEU A 49 -2.18 -5.40 5.57
N ILE A 50 -1.26 -6.36 5.62
CA ILE A 50 0.00 -6.23 6.34
C ILE A 50 1.12 -6.13 5.31
N ILE A 51 1.81 -5.00 5.32
CA ILE A 51 3.01 -4.76 4.52
C ILE A 51 4.21 -4.90 5.46
N LEU A 52 5.17 -5.74 5.08
CA LEU A 52 6.38 -5.99 5.85
C LEU A 52 7.57 -5.32 5.19
N ASN A 53 8.58 -4.96 5.99
CA ASN A 53 9.88 -4.50 5.52
C ASN A 53 9.80 -3.36 4.50
N ALA A 54 8.98 -2.35 4.78
CA ALA A 54 8.72 -1.27 3.85
C ALA A 54 9.68 -0.11 4.08
N THR A 55 10.24 0.42 2.99
CA THR A 55 11.09 1.60 3.04
C THR A 55 10.32 2.82 2.55
N LEU A 56 10.35 3.88 3.33
CA LEU A 56 9.79 5.19 3.00
C LEU A 56 10.75 5.97 2.10
N TYR A 57 10.25 6.43 0.97
CA TYR A 57 10.96 7.24 0.00
C TYR A 57 10.31 8.61 -0.15
N SER A 58 11.17 9.60 -0.41
CA SER A 58 10.77 10.99 -0.68
C SER A 58 9.81 11.59 0.37
N PRO A 59 10.05 11.43 1.68
CA PRO A 59 9.24 12.11 2.68
C PRO A 59 9.45 13.62 2.61
N PRO A 60 8.46 14.45 2.99
CA PRO A 60 8.66 15.88 3.16
C PRO A 60 9.68 16.16 4.26
N GLY A 61 10.35 17.33 4.22
CA GLY A 61 11.34 17.71 5.23
C GLY A 61 10.76 17.85 6.66
N SER A 62 9.44 17.97 6.79
CA SER A 62 8.70 18.01 8.06
C SER A 62 8.24 16.62 8.53
N TYR A 63 8.66 15.54 7.86
CA TYR A 63 8.23 14.19 8.21
C TYR A 63 8.67 13.81 9.63
N THR A 64 7.71 13.25 10.36
CA THR A 64 7.93 12.65 11.67
C THR A 64 7.48 11.19 11.60
N PRO A 65 8.27 10.24 12.12
CA PRO A 65 7.89 8.84 12.13
C PRO A 65 6.61 8.65 12.97
N PRO A 66 5.74 7.71 12.56
CA PRO A 66 4.53 7.42 13.32
C PRO A 66 4.89 6.85 14.69
N GLU A 67 4.11 7.25 15.69
CA GLU A 67 4.22 6.72 17.05
C GLU A 67 3.83 5.23 17.05
N PRO A 68 4.58 4.38 17.77
CA PRO A 68 4.20 3.00 17.97
C PRO A 68 2.76 2.91 18.50
N PHE A 69 1.96 2.02 17.92
CA PHE A 69 0.57 1.73 18.31
C PHE A 69 -0.49 2.80 17.99
N LYS A 70 -0.11 4.01 17.56
CA LYS A 70 -1.06 5.03 17.14
C LYS A 70 -1.63 4.72 15.75
N LYS A 71 -2.94 4.91 15.60
CA LYS A 71 -3.63 4.80 14.31
C LYS A 71 -3.66 6.17 13.63
N TYR A 72 -3.34 6.19 12.34
CA TYR A 72 -3.37 7.37 11.50
C TYR A 72 -4.34 7.13 10.35
N ARG A 73 -5.29 8.04 10.15
CA ARG A 73 -6.16 8.02 8.96
C ARG A 73 -5.37 8.45 7.73
N ARG A 74 -5.33 7.60 6.72
CA ARG A 74 -4.56 7.81 5.49
C ARG A 74 -5.43 7.66 4.26
N GLU A 75 -4.99 8.31 3.20
CA GLU A 75 -5.42 8.04 1.84
C GLU A 75 -4.20 7.50 1.09
N GLY A 76 -4.45 6.56 0.19
CA GLY A 76 -3.39 5.86 -0.52
C GLY A 76 -3.69 5.72 -1.99
N ILE A 77 -2.61 5.71 -2.76
CA ILE A 77 -2.61 5.28 -4.15
C ILE A 77 -1.66 4.09 -4.22
N LEU A 78 -2.24 2.89 -4.24
CA LEU A 78 -1.50 1.64 -4.41
C LEU A 78 -1.39 1.35 -5.90
N SER A 79 -0.16 1.34 -6.41
CA SER A 79 0.13 0.99 -7.79
C SER A 79 0.80 -0.38 -7.85
N ALA A 80 0.40 -1.21 -8.80
CA ALA A 80 1.01 -2.51 -9.06
C ALA A 80 0.89 -2.88 -10.54
N VAL A 81 1.70 -3.83 -10.99
CA VAL A 81 1.55 -4.47 -12.30
C VAL A 81 0.98 -5.87 -12.08
N ALA A 82 -0.26 -6.07 -12.50
CA ALA A 82 -0.97 -7.33 -12.40
C ALA A 82 -0.70 -8.20 -13.63
N GLY A 83 -0.26 -9.43 -13.39
CA GLY A 83 0.03 -10.41 -14.43
C GLY A 83 -0.99 -11.55 -14.45
N SER A 84 -1.09 -12.21 -15.59
CA SER A 84 -1.81 -13.48 -15.76
C SER A 84 -0.89 -14.48 -16.47
N SER A 85 -0.56 -15.60 -15.83
CA SER A 85 0.27 -16.67 -16.40
C SER A 85 -0.31 -17.22 -17.71
N ASN A 86 -1.64 -17.19 -17.86
CA ASN A 86 -2.34 -17.69 -19.04
C ASN A 86 -2.21 -16.81 -20.29
N SER A 87 -1.91 -15.51 -20.13
CA SER A 87 -1.90 -14.56 -21.25
C SER A 87 -0.57 -13.84 -21.44
N GLY A 88 0.33 -13.88 -20.46
CA GLY A 88 1.58 -13.11 -20.48
C GLY A 88 1.40 -11.60 -20.34
N ASN A 89 0.15 -11.10 -20.30
CA ASN A 89 -0.16 -9.68 -20.24
C ASN A 89 0.20 -9.11 -18.87
N ALA A 90 0.90 -7.97 -18.89
CA ALA A 90 1.20 -7.14 -17.73
C ALA A 90 0.29 -5.91 -17.77
N VAL A 91 -0.59 -5.76 -16.79
CA VAL A 91 -1.56 -4.68 -16.71
C VAL A 91 -1.24 -3.81 -15.50
N PRO A 92 -0.79 -2.56 -15.70
CA PRO A 92 -0.65 -1.60 -14.62
C PRO A 92 -2.01 -1.25 -14.02
N ILE A 93 -2.09 -1.24 -12.70
CA ILE A 93 -3.32 -0.95 -11.96
C ILE A 93 -3.00 0.07 -10.86
N GLU A 94 -3.91 1.02 -10.70
CA GLU A 94 -3.96 1.95 -9.58
C GLU A 94 -5.21 1.68 -8.74
N ILE A 95 -5.02 1.54 -7.43
CA ILE A 95 -6.08 1.41 -6.43
C ILE A 95 -6.01 2.63 -5.52
N ARG A 96 -7.07 3.42 -5.51
CA ARG A 96 -7.25 4.54 -4.58
C ARG A 96 -8.05 4.06 -3.39
N LEU A 97 -7.48 4.23 -2.20
CA LEU A 97 -8.04 3.69 -0.97
C LEU A 97 -7.95 4.68 0.19
N LYS A 98 -8.88 4.58 1.13
CA LYS A 98 -8.79 5.18 2.47
C LYS A 98 -8.65 4.07 3.49
N TYR A 99 -7.91 4.31 4.56
CA TYR A 99 -7.63 3.30 5.57
C TYR A 99 -7.09 3.92 6.86
N ASP A 100 -7.18 3.15 7.93
CA ASP A 100 -6.40 3.39 9.15
C ASP A 100 -5.06 2.66 9.03
N MET A 101 -3.98 3.40 9.24
CA MET A 101 -2.62 2.88 9.26
C MET A 101 -2.08 2.79 10.67
N ARG A 102 -1.47 1.66 11.01
CA ARG A 102 -0.63 1.49 12.19
C ARG A 102 0.71 0.91 11.77
N ALA A 103 1.79 1.47 12.26
CA ALA A 103 3.14 1.05 11.89
C ALA A 103 3.98 0.68 13.10
N ARG A 104 4.94 -0.22 12.87
CA ARG A 104 6.11 -0.43 13.73
C ARG A 104 7.33 0.09 12.99
N VAL A 105 8.00 1.04 13.61
CA VAL A 105 9.23 1.70 13.16
C VAL A 105 10.22 1.61 14.29
N GLN A 106 11.51 1.54 13.97
CA GLN A 106 12.62 1.65 14.93
C GLN A 106 13.38 2.95 14.64
N PRO A 107 12.92 4.09 15.19
CA PRO A 107 13.46 5.40 14.81
C PRO A 107 14.95 5.57 15.13
N ASP A 108 15.42 4.89 16.18
CA ASP A 108 16.82 4.93 16.64
C ASP A 108 17.78 4.20 15.67
N GLU A 109 17.27 3.27 14.85
CA GLU A 109 18.05 2.54 13.85
C GLU A 109 17.90 3.15 12.45
N ASN A 110 16.65 3.30 12.00
CA ASN A 110 16.33 3.87 10.71
C ASN A 110 14.89 4.42 10.68
N LEU A 111 14.76 5.74 10.80
CA LEU A 111 13.47 6.45 10.81
C LEU A 111 12.62 6.30 9.52
N TYR A 112 13.20 5.79 8.44
CA TYR A 112 12.53 5.56 7.16
C TYR A 112 12.22 4.08 6.89
N TYR A 113 12.60 3.18 7.80
CA TYR A 113 12.34 1.75 7.68
C TYR A 113 11.21 1.32 8.60
N TYR A 114 10.24 0.62 8.03
CA TYR A 114 9.05 0.15 8.71
C TYR A 114 9.07 -1.37 8.73
N ASP A 115 9.25 -1.96 9.92
CA ASP A 115 9.20 -3.41 10.11
C ASP A 115 7.86 -3.98 9.61
N SER A 116 6.79 -3.26 9.96
CA SER A 116 5.43 -3.61 9.54
C SER A 116 4.53 -2.39 9.46
N MET A 117 3.65 -2.37 8.47
CA MET A 117 2.51 -1.47 8.35
C MET A 117 1.24 -2.29 8.20
N GLU A 118 0.31 -2.07 9.12
CA GLU A 118 -1.05 -2.61 9.06
C GLU A 118 -1.97 -1.53 8.50
N LEU A 119 -2.65 -1.87 7.41
CA LEU A 119 -3.76 -1.13 6.85
C LEU A 119 -5.04 -1.83 7.27
N SER A 120 -5.96 -1.10 7.89
CA SER A 120 -7.24 -1.62 8.40
C SER A 120 -8.36 -0.64 8.05
N ASN A 121 -9.62 -1.05 8.20
CA ASN A 121 -10.78 -0.23 7.82
C ASN A 121 -10.66 0.28 6.37
N ILE A 122 -10.30 -0.63 5.46
CA ILE A 122 -9.98 -0.30 4.07
C ILE A 122 -11.26 0.02 3.30
N GLU A 123 -11.33 1.21 2.73
CA GLU A 123 -12.37 1.66 1.81
C GLU A 123 -11.75 1.85 0.42
N ILE A 124 -12.27 1.14 -0.58
CA ILE A 124 -11.84 1.30 -1.97
C ILE A 124 -12.63 2.44 -2.60
N VAL A 125 -11.91 3.51 -2.97
CA VAL A 125 -12.49 4.68 -3.65
C VAL A 125 -12.61 4.41 -5.15
N ARG A 126 -11.54 3.87 -5.75
CA ARG A 126 -11.49 3.60 -7.19
C ARG A 126 -10.42 2.55 -7.50
N ILE A 127 -10.67 1.76 -8.53
CA ILE A 127 -9.67 0.90 -9.19
C ILE A 127 -9.64 1.28 -10.66
N GLU A 128 -8.45 1.49 -11.22
CA GLU A 128 -8.29 1.82 -12.63
C GLU A 128 -7.08 1.12 -13.25
N GLN A 129 -7.21 0.70 -14.50
CA GLN A 129 -6.08 0.26 -15.31
C GLN A 129 -5.44 1.51 -15.92
N THR A 130 -4.14 1.70 -15.73
CA THR A 130 -3.43 2.85 -16.27
C THR A 130 -2.80 2.47 -17.61
N GLN A 131 -3.10 3.22 -18.67
CA GLN A 131 -2.39 3.09 -19.95
C GLN A 131 -1.04 3.80 -19.84
N PHE A 132 0.01 3.19 -20.39
CA PHE A 132 1.29 3.87 -20.62
C PHE A 132 1.18 4.79 -21.83
#